data_AF-A0AAN7HCJ1-F1
#
_entry.id   AF-A0AAN7HCJ1-F1
#
_cell.length_a   1.000
_cell.length_b   1.000
_cell.length_c   1.000
_cell.angle_alpha   90.00
_cell.angle_beta   90.00
_cell.angle_gamma   90.00
#
_symmetry.space_group_name_H-M   'P 1'
#
loop_
_entity.id
_entity.type
_entity.pdbx_description
1 polymer ?
#
loop_
_entity_poly.entity_id
_entity_poly.type
_entity_poly.pdbx_seq_one_letter_code
_entity_poly.pdbx_strand_id
1 'polypeptide(L)'
;MGFQPSTYPSASVNDHLLDDNLPAPPSEVESQPHGPSLAPTADLGALAALPVELVHQILAYLDMRSLADFRTVNRQAAATADTLIEYGAIAAHAPTVLRSIPASETGRLMTSAALYATLRSPDCEKCGCGHFGGYVYLVTCTRLCYACFSRNIQWLPMTTDFACLSFGLDRRAVDALPERMRIVPRRYSPRAEPITSRDILVDRGAVIRAATAFHGSRSAMEAFVRVQGNQQALAYREQGRLSGMMPGHRQQQYLTGCPVNGAASSPLRYAAVVRVPWLKGPGEEGVEWGFHCAACLAACPSPCTPLDLARSRRLLTVELIDEHLREFGPIRNGRHHPDESQSPGDLADTVGESICRRGGWQLLGVWGFPAECVDSTCEI
;
A
#
# COMPACT_ATOMS: atom_id res chain seq x y z
N MET A 1 -15.38 -24.92 -3.53
CA MET A 1 -15.52 -25.90 -2.43
C MET A 1 -15.29 -25.18 -1.12
N GLY A 2 -16.02 -25.59 -0.08
CA GLY A 2 -16.33 -24.76 1.10
C GLY A 2 -15.13 -24.41 1.97
N PHE A 3 -15.13 -23.16 2.44
CA PHE A 3 -14.37 -22.69 3.59
C PHE A 3 -14.60 -23.68 4.75
N GLN A 4 -13.57 -24.42 5.17
CA GLN A 4 -13.59 -24.97 6.53
C GLN A 4 -13.47 -23.78 7.49
N PRO A 5 -14.37 -23.63 8.47
CA PRO A 5 -14.20 -22.62 9.50
C PRO A 5 -12.87 -22.90 10.20
N SER A 6 -11.93 -21.98 10.04
CA SER A 6 -10.64 -21.99 10.74
C SER A 6 -10.88 -22.37 12.20
N THR A 7 -10.17 -23.39 12.70
CA THR A 7 -10.11 -23.78 14.11
C THR A 7 -9.67 -22.63 15.03
N TYR A 8 -9.23 -21.51 14.44
CA TYR A 8 -8.73 -20.32 15.10
C TYR A 8 -9.73 -19.16 15.01
N PRO A 9 -9.99 -18.43 16.11
CA PRO A 9 -10.84 -17.26 16.10
C PRO A 9 -10.30 -16.18 15.14
N SER A 10 -11.00 -15.94 14.04
CA SER A 10 -10.72 -14.86 13.10
C SER A 10 -11.67 -13.69 13.30
N ALA A 11 -11.20 -12.45 13.21
CA ALA A 11 -12.07 -11.28 13.25
C ALA A 11 -12.07 -10.51 11.91
N SER A 12 -13.21 -9.91 11.59
CA SER A 12 -13.32 -8.92 10.53
C SER A 12 -12.75 -7.59 11.02
N VAL A 13 -11.84 -7.03 10.23
CA VAL A 13 -11.23 -5.74 10.48
C VAL A 13 -11.54 -4.84 9.28
N ASN A 14 -11.99 -3.62 9.56
CA ASN A 14 -12.13 -2.59 8.54
C ASN A 14 -11.11 -1.48 8.83
N ASP A 15 -10.01 -1.49 8.08
CA ASP A 15 -8.99 -0.43 8.15
C ASP A 15 -9.22 0.67 7.09
N HIS A 16 -10.40 0.64 6.45
CA HIS A 16 -10.83 1.58 5.43
C HIS A 16 -9.78 1.72 4.33
N LEU A 17 -9.43 0.60 3.69
CA LEU A 17 -8.47 0.54 2.60
C LEU A 17 -9.08 1.10 1.31
N LEU A 18 -8.29 1.19 0.23
CA LEU A 18 -8.82 1.65 -1.05
C LEU A 18 -9.96 0.76 -1.56
N ASP A 19 -9.84 -0.55 -1.42
CA ASP A 19 -10.85 -1.52 -1.87
C ASP A 19 -12.18 -1.44 -1.09
N ASP A 20 -12.15 -0.98 0.17
CA ASP A 20 -13.35 -0.71 0.97
C ASP A 20 -14.08 0.58 0.53
N ASN A 21 -13.39 1.44 -0.21
CA ASN A 21 -13.78 2.82 -0.49
C ASN A 21 -14.16 3.06 -1.96
N LEU A 22 -14.16 2.00 -2.77
CA LEU A 22 -14.53 2.09 -4.18
C LEU A 22 -16.03 2.37 -4.34
N PRO A 23 -16.44 3.16 -5.36
CA PRO A 23 -17.84 3.30 -5.73
C PRO A 23 -18.45 1.93 -5.98
N ALA A 24 -19.68 1.68 -5.51
CA ALA A 24 -20.38 0.42 -5.76
C ALA A 24 -20.34 0.07 -7.26
N PRO A 25 -20.20 -1.22 -7.61
CA PRO A 25 -20.33 -1.61 -9.00
C PRO A 25 -21.70 -1.13 -9.53
N PRO A 26 -21.82 -0.81 -10.83
CA PRO A 26 -23.13 -0.61 -11.43
C PRO A 26 -24.03 -1.78 -11.06
N SER A 27 -25.30 -1.51 -10.73
CA SER A 27 -26.21 -2.59 -10.33
C SER A 27 -26.27 -3.64 -11.45
N GLU A 28 -26.43 -4.92 -11.11
CA GLU A 28 -26.50 -6.03 -12.09
C GLU A 28 -27.56 -5.78 -13.18
N VAL A 29 -28.58 -4.96 -12.88
CA VAL A 29 -29.64 -4.51 -13.81
C VAL A 29 -29.10 -3.67 -14.98
N GLU A 30 -28.03 -2.90 -14.79
CA GLU A 30 -27.36 -2.13 -15.85
C GLU A 30 -26.20 -2.90 -16.51
N SER A 31 -25.75 -3.99 -15.88
CA SER A 31 -24.59 -4.79 -16.30
C SER A 31 -24.98 -6.05 -17.07
N GLN A 32 -26.28 -6.37 -17.17
CA GLN A 32 -26.74 -7.40 -18.10
C GLN A 32 -26.41 -6.96 -19.52
N PRO A 33 -25.66 -7.74 -20.30
CA PRO A 33 -25.66 -7.59 -21.74
C PRO A 33 -27.12 -7.77 -22.18
N HIS A 34 -27.78 -6.68 -22.55
CA HIS A 34 -29.11 -6.75 -23.14
C HIS A 34 -28.99 -7.49 -24.49
N GLY A 35 -29.26 -8.79 -24.46
CA GLY A 35 -29.35 -9.66 -25.63
C GLY A 35 -28.42 -10.86 -25.59
N PRO A 36 -28.71 -11.91 -26.38
CA PRO A 36 -27.79 -13.02 -26.58
C PRO A 36 -26.41 -12.46 -26.93
N SER A 37 -25.34 -13.03 -26.36
CA SER A 37 -23.97 -12.72 -26.74
C SER A 37 -23.80 -13.02 -28.23
N LEU A 38 -24.10 -12.04 -29.09
CA LEU A 38 -23.93 -12.19 -30.53
C LEU A 38 -22.46 -12.52 -30.75
N ALA A 39 -22.23 -13.59 -31.51
CA ALA A 39 -20.90 -14.04 -31.88
C ALA A 39 -20.08 -12.86 -32.43
N PRO A 40 -18.76 -12.82 -32.17
CA PRO A 40 -17.91 -11.80 -32.75
C PRO A 40 -18.08 -11.77 -34.28
N THR A 41 -18.42 -10.60 -34.81
CA THR A 41 -18.58 -10.39 -36.27
C THR A 41 -17.31 -9.87 -36.93
N ALA A 42 -16.37 -9.37 -36.13
CA ALA A 42 -15.07 -8.88 -36.55
C ALA A 42 -13.97 -9.68 -35.83
N ASP A 43 -12.85 -9.88 -36.51
CA ASP A 43 -11.67 -10.55 -35.97
C ASP A 43 -10.75 -9.57 -35.21
N LEU A 44 -9.50 -9.97 -34.95
CA LEU A 44 -8.48 -9.12 -34.32
C LEU A 44 -7.72 -8.22 -35.32
N GLY A 45 -8.19 -8.13 -36.57
CA GLY A 45 -7.52 -7.39 -37.63
C GLY A 45 -6.10 -7.90 -37.88
N ALA A 46 -5.12 -7.00 -37.88
CA ALA A 46 -3.71 -7.36 -38.09
C ALA A 46 -3.17 -8.37 -37.05
N LEU A 47 -3.70 -8.39 -35.83
CA LEU A 47 -3.30 -9.36 -34.80
C LEU A 47 -3.82 -10.77 -35.09
N ALA A 48 -4.84 -10.93 -35.95
CA ALA A 48 -5.33 -12.25 -36.35
C ALA A 48 -4.31 -13.04 -37.21
N ALA A 49 -3.28 -12.36 -37.72
CA ALA A 49 -2.16 -13.01 -38.41
C ALA A 49 -1.18 -13.72 -37.46
N LEU A 50 -1.26 -13.43 -36.15
CA LEU A 50 -0.40 -14.04 -35.13
C LEU A 50 -1.06 -15.28 -34.52
N PRO A 51 -0.29 -16.33 -34.18
CA PRO A 51 -0.76 -17.39 -33.30
C PRO A 51 -1.27 -16.83 -31.97
N VAL A 52 -2.30 -17.47 -31.40
CA VAL A 52 -2.96 -17.01 -30.18
C VAL A 52 -1.99 -16.90 -29.00
N GLU A 53 -0.97 -17.76 -28.96
CA GLU A 53 0.08 -17.76 -27.93
C GLU A 53 0.89 -16.47 -27.97
N LEU A 54 1.20 -15.95 -29.17
CA LEU A 54 1.91 -14.67 -29.31
C LEU A 54 0.99 -13.50 -28.95
N VAL A 55 -0.30 -13.59 -29.30
CA VAL A 55 -1.28 -12.58 -28.88
C VAL A 55 -1.37 -12.55 -27.35
N HIS A 56 -1.48 -13.70 -26.69
CA HIS A 56 -1.49 -13.79 -25.22
C HIS A 56 -0.23 -13.22 -24.60
N GLN A 57 0.96 -13.54 -25.14
CA GLN A 57 2.21 -12.93 -24.66
C GLN A 57 2.17 -11.40 -24.77
N ILE A 58 1.72 -10.85 -25.90
CA ILE A 58 1.57 -9.40 -26.06
C ILE A 58 0.62 -8.84 -25.00
N LEU A 59 -0.55 -9.44 -24.83
CA LEU A 59 -1.56 -8.99 -23.86
C LEU A 59 -1.08 -9.09 -22.40
N ALA A 60 -0.25 -10.08 -22.08
CA ALA A 60 0.36 -10.25 -20.76
C ALA A 60 1.31 -9.10 -20.38
N TYR A 61 1.97 -8.50 -21.38
CA TYR A 61 2.89 -7.37 -21.20
C TYR A 61 2.25 -6.00 -21.42
N LEU A 62 0.96 -5.92 -21.78
CA LEU A 62 0.24 -4.65 -21.78
C LEU A 62 0.02 -4.18 -20.34
N ASP A 63 0.14 -2.86 -20.13
CA ASP A 63 -0.31 -2.25 -18.90
C ASP A 63 -1.83 -2.42 -18.75
N MET A 64 -2.31 -2.47 -17.51
CA MET A 64 -3.71 -2.77 -17.20
C MET A 64 -4.69 -1.80 -17.85
N ARG A 65 -4.29 -0.54 -18.10
CA ARG A 65 -5.12 0.41 -18.86
C ARG A 65 -5.15 0.06 -20.34
N SER A 66 -4.01 -0.19 -20.96
CA SER A 66 -3.92 -0.60 -22.36
C SER A 66 -4.67 -1.92 -22.61
N LEU A 67 -4.63 -2.86 -21.67
CA LEU A 67 -5.41 -4.11 -21.73
C LEU A 67 -6.92 -3.84 -21.62
N ALA A 68 -7.34 -2.93 -20.75
CA ALA A 68 -8.74 -2.51 -20.66
C ALA A 68 -9.20 -1.83 -21.95
N ASP A 69 -8.39 -0.92 -22.51
CA ASP A 69 -8.68 -0.26 -23.78
C ASP A 69 -8.79 -1.29 -24.92
N PHE A 70 -7.88 -2.27 -24.99
CA PHE A 70 -7.94 -3.38 -25.95
C PHE A 70 -9.26 -4.16 -25.87
N ARG A 71 -9.73 -4.50 -24.66
CA ARG A 71 -11.01 -5.19 -24.46
C ARG A 71 -12.20 -4.41 -25.03
N THR A 72 -12.12 -3.09 -25.07
CA THR A 72 -13.22 -2.25 -25.59
C THR A 72 -13.24 -2.10 -27.11
N VAL A 73 -12.19 -2.56 -27.82
CA VAL A 73 -12.08 -2.40 -29.27
C VAL A 73 -13.18 -3.16 -30.02
N ASN A 74 -13.35 -4.45 -29.72
CA ASN A 74 -14.43 -5.28 -30.27
C ASN A 74 -14.65 -6.53 -29.40
N ARG A 75 -15.70 -7.31 -29.71
CA ARG A 75 -16.06 -8.51 -28.94
C ARG A 75 -14.98 -9.61 -29.00
N GLN A 76 -14.27 -9.74 -30.12
CA GLN A 76 -13.19 -10.71 -30.26
C GLN A 76 -11.98 -10.34 -29.39
N ALA A 77 -11.65 -9.05 -29.30
CA ALA A 77 -10.60 -8.54 -28.43
C ALA A 77 -10.94 -8.76 -26.95
N ALA A 78 -12.18 -8.47 -26.54
CA ALA A 78 -12.69 -8.81 -25.22
C ALA A 78 -12.56 -10.31 -24.91
N ALA A 79 -13.09 -11.16 -25.80
CA ALA A 79 -13.02 -12.61 -25.64
C ALA A 79 -11.58 -13.14 -25.58
N THR A 80 -10.68 -12.59 -26.41
CA THR A 80 -9.26 -12.97 -26.40
C THR A 80 -8.59 -12.56 -25.08
N ALA A 81 -8.86 -11.37 -24.57
CA ALA A 81 -8.35 -10.94 -23.27
C ALA A 81 -8.92 -11.77 -22.11
N ASP A 82 -10.18 -12.23 -22.21
CA ASP A 82 -10.79 -13.11 -21.21
C ASP A 82 -10.17 -14.51 -21.17
N THR A 83 -9.56 -14.97 -22.27
CA THR A 83 -8.79 -16.23 -22.30
C THR A 83 -7.38 -16.11 -21.69
N LEU A 84 -6.91 -14.90 -21.35
CA LEU A 84 -5.61 -14.70 -20.74
C LEU A 84 -5.63 -15.20 -19.29
N ILE A 85 -4.78 -16.17 -18.97
CA ILE A 85 -4.74 -16.84 -17.65
C ILE A 85 -4.53 -15.82 -16.52
N GLU A 86 -3.59 -14.90 -16.71
CA GLU A 86 -3.23 -13.86 -15.74
C GLU A 86 -4.44 -12.98 -15.43
N TYR A 87 -5.10 -12.47 -16.46
CA TYR A 87 -6.27 -11.60 -16.29
C TYR A 87 -7.45 -12.37 -15.70
N GLY A 88 -7.75 -13.58 -16.20
CA GLY A 88 -8.83 -14.42 -15.70
C GLY A 88 -8.66 -14.77 -14.23
N ALA A 89 -7.45 -15.10 -13.78
CA ALA A 89 -7.16 -15.39 -12.39
C ALA A 89 -7.34 -14.15 -11.49
N ILE A 90 -6.86 -12.98 -11.93
CA ILE A 90 -7.06 -11.72 -11.20
C ILE A 90 -8.56 -11.37 -11.14
N ALA A 91 -9.29 -11.51 -12.24
CA ALA A 91 -10.72 -11.20 -12.30
C ALA A 91 -11.56 -12.12 -11.40
N ALA A 92 -11.23 -13.41 -11.36
CA ALA A 92 -11.93 -14.40 -10.54
C ALA A 92 -11.68 -14.21 -9.04
N HIS A 93 -10.47 -13.81 -8.65
CA HIS A 93 -10.04 -13.90 -7.25
C HIS A 93 -9.70 -12.56 -6.59
N ALA A 94 -9.44 -11.52 -7.37
CA ALA A 94 -9.12 -10.18 -6.88
C ALA A 94 -9.88 -9.07 -7.66
N PRO A 95 -11.21 -9.17 -7.83
CA PRO A 95 -11.97 -8.20 -8.62
C PRO A 95 -11.94 -6.79 -8.05
N THR A 96 -11.74 -6.63 -6.74
CA THR A 96 -11.57 -5.32 -6.09
C THR A 96 -10.31 -4.62 -6.57
N VAL A 97 -9.21 -5.35 -6.82
CA VAL A 97 -7.98 -4.78 -7.37
C VAL A 97 -8.22 -4.22 -8.78
N LEU A 98 -8.93 -4.98 -9.63
CA LEU A 98 -9.29 -4.52 -10.97
C LEU A 98 -10.17 -3.27 -10.96
N ARG A 99 -11.00 -3.10 -9.93
CA ARG A 99 -11.82 -1.88 -9.75
C ARG A 99 -11.01 -0.72 -9.17
N SER A 100 -10.04 -0.99 -8.31
CA SER A 100 -9.15 0.03 -7.75
C SER A 100 -8.29 0.68 -8.82
N ILE A 101 -7.73 -0.10 -9.75
CA ILE A 101 -6.81 0.38 -10.79
C ILE A 101 -7.35 1.59 -11.59
N PRO A 102 -8.54 1.54 -12.22
CA PRO A 102 -9.09 2.69 -12.93
C PRO A 102 -9.55 3.80 -11.97
N ALA A 103 -10.06 3.46 -10.78
CA ALA A 103 -10.51 4.46 -9.81
C ALA A 103 -9.36 5.37 -9.33
N SER A 104 -8.18 4.79 -9.14
CA SER A 104 -6.96 5.47 -8.73
C SER A 104 -6.00 5.83 -9.87
N GLU A 105 -6.40 5.62 -11.12
CA GLU A 105 -5.59 5.88 -12.33
C GLU A 105 -4.22 5.17 -12.39
N THR A 106 -4.07 4.03 -11.72
CA THR A 106 -2.78 3.30 -11.64
C THR A 106 -2.59 2.29 -12.76
N GLY A 107 -3.50 2.23 -13.74
CA GLY A 107 -3.49 1.20 -14.80
C GLY A 107 -2.25 1.20 -15.69
N ARG A 108 -1.52 2.33 -15.77
CA ARG A 108 -0.26 2.42 -16.51
C ARG A 108 0.97 1.92 -15.74
N LEU A 109 0.82 1.68 -14.43
CA LEU A 109 1.95 1.39 -13.54
C LEU A 109 2.29 -0.10 -13.47
N MET A 110 1.42 -0.97 -13.97
CA MET A 110 1.56 -2.41 -13.87
C MET A 110 0.95 -3.12 -15.07
N THR A 111 1.55 -4.22 -15.46
CA THR A 111 1.01 -5.15 -16.45
C THR A 111 0.18 -6.24 -15.78
N SER A 112 -0.63 -6.95 -16.56
CA SER A 112 -1.37 -8.12 -16.07
C SER A 112 -0.42 -9.22 -15.57
N ALA A 113 0.67 -9.48 -16.29
CA ALA A 113 1.69 -10.43 -15.86
C ALA A 113 2.38 -10.02 -14.55
N ALA A 114 2.74 -8.75 -14.39
CA ALA A 114 3.37 -8.25 -13.18
C ALA A 114 2.44 -8.37 -11.97
N LEU A 115 1.19 -7.92 -12.10
CA LEU A 115 0.19 -8.04 -11.04
C LEU A 115 -0.08 -9.51 -10.70
N TYR A 116 -0.24 -10.38 -11.70
CA TYR A 116 -0.43 -11.80 -11.48
C TYR A 116 0.76 -12.44 -10.73
N ALA A 117 2.00 -12.13 -11.14
CA ALA A 117 3.20 -12.59 -10.44
C ALA A 117 3.23 -12.11 -8.97
N THR A 118 2.88 -10.85 -8.71
CA THR A 118 2.72 -10.29 -7.36
C THR A 118 1.67 -11.07 -6.56
N LEU A 119 0.56 -11.46 -7.19
CA LEU A 119 -0.49 -12.25 -6.53
C LEU A 119 -0.11 -13.72 -6.26
N ARG A 120 0.84 -14.27 -7.03
CA ARG A 120 1.35 -15.65 -6.87
C ARG A 120 2.37 -15.80 -5.74
N SER A 121 2.98 -14.71 -5.28
CA SER A 121 3.85 -14.72 -4.10
C SER A 121 3.00 -14.59 -2.84
N PRO A 122 3.17 -15.42 -1.79
CA PRO A 122 2.50 -15.21 -0.50
C PRO A 122 3.18 -14.13 0.34
N ASP A 123 4.46 -13.89 0.12
CA ASP A 123 5.32 -13.17 1.06
C ASP A 123 5.34 -11.66 0.83
N CYS A 124 5.56 -10.92 1.92
CA CYS A 124 5.97 -9.53 1.83
C CYS A 124 7.34 -9.41 1.15
N GLU A 125 7.43 -8.63 0.08
CA GLU A 125 8.66 -8.47 -0.73
C GLU A 125 9.81 -7.75 -0.02
N LYS A 126 9.58 -7.20 1.19
CA LYS A 126 10.45 -6.15 1.75
C LYS A 126 10.97 -6.39 3.14
N CYS A 127 10.20 -7.00 4.04
CA CYS A 127 10.69 -7.19 5.40
C CYS A 127 11.68 -8.36 5.54
N GLY A 128 11.70 -9.29 4.59
CA GLY A 128 12.48 -10.54 4.70
C GLY A 128 12.10 -11.40 5.91
N CYS A 129 10.94 -11.12 6.51
CA CYS A 129 10.51 -11.61 7.82
C CYS A 129 9.51 -12.77 7.73
N GLY A 130 9.26 -13.31 6.53
CA GLY A 130 8.29 -14.39 6.32
C GLY A 130 6.82 -14.01 6.59
N HIS A 131 6.52 -12.73 6.81
CA HIS A 131 5.13 -12.30 7.00
C HIS A 131 4.35 -12.38 5.69
N PHE A 132 3.13 -12.90 5.78
CA PHE A 132 2.17 -12.88 4.70
C PHE A 132 1.92 -11.46 4.18
N GLY A 133 2.13 -11.27 2.87
CA GLY A 133 1.96 -10.02 2.17
C GLY A 133 0.51 -9.79 1.73
N GLY A 134 -0.44 -9.68 2.66
CA GLY A 134 -1.86 -9.57 2.30
C GLY A 134 -2.31 -8.25 1.63
N TYR A 135 -1.38 -7.38 1.24
CA TYR A 135 -1.65 -6.07 0.67
C TYR A 135 -0.78 -5.81 -0.57
N VAL A 136 -1.31 -5.07 -1.54
CA VAL A 136 -0.53 -4.53 -2.65
C VAL A 136 -0.54 -3.02 -2.60
N TYR A 137 0.64 -2.41 -2.58
CA TYR A 137 0.82 -0.97 -2.78
C TYR A 137 0.76 -0.67 -4.27
N LEU A 138 -0.33 -0.02 -4.70
CA LEU A 138 -0.67 0.11 -6.11
C LEU A 138 0.28 1.01 -6.90
N VAL A 139 1.00 1.92 -6.23
CA VAL A 139 1.89 2.87 -6.91
C VAL A 139 3.10 2.16 -7.54
N THR A 140 3.55 1.06 -6.94
CA THR A 140 4.70 0.27 -7.45
C THR A 140 4.39 -1.21 -7.66
N CYS A 141 3.11 -1.61 -7.56
CA CYS A 141 2.65 -3.01 -7.63
C CYS A 141 3.41 -3.95 -6.67
N THR A 142 3.73 -3.47 -5.47
CA THR A 142 4.56 -4.19 -4.50
C THR A 142 3.71 -4.87 -3.43
N ARG A 143 3.94 -6.17 -3.21
CA ARG A 143 3.29 -6.94 -2.15
C ARG A 143 3.90 -6.66 -0.78
N LEU A 144 3.07 -6.29 0.18
CA LEU A 144 3.48 -5.84 1.52
C LEU A 144 2.64 -6.53 2.61
N CYS A 145 3.25 -6.76 3.77
CA CYS A 145 2.51 -7.06 5.00
C CYS A 145 2.04 -5.76 5.68
N TYR A 146 1.12 -5.87 6.63
CA TYR A 146 0.56 -4.71 7.33
C TYR A 146 1.63 -3.84 7.97
N ALA A 147 2.58 -4.45 8.69
CA ALA A 147 3.65 -3.73 9.36
C ALA A 147 4.51 -2.91 8.39
N CYS A 148 4.78 -3.44 7.18
CA CYS A 148 5.56 -2.72 6.18
C CYS A 148 4.84 -1.46 5.71
N PHE A 149 3.62 -1.57 5.17
CA PHE A 149 2.96 -0.41 4.59
C PHE A 149 2.55 0.61 5.65
N SER A 150 2.19 0.17 6.86
CA SER A 150 1.76 1.06 7.94
C SER A 150 2.94 1.80 8.59
N ARG A 151 4.10 1.16 8.80
CA ARG A 151 5.18 1.75 9.61
C ARG A 151 6.37 2.26 8.81
N ASN A 152 6.70 1.65 7.69
CA ASN A 152 7.87 2.06 6.93
C ASN A 152 7.54 3.29 6.06
N ILE A 153 8.30 4.36 6.24
CA ILE A 153 8.13 5.64 5.54
C ILE A 153 8.26 5.51 4.02
N GLN A 154 8.97 4.49 3.52
CA GLN A 154 9.08 4.21 2.08
C GLN A 154 7.71 3.99 1.42
N TRP A 155 6.76 3.42 2.16
CA TRP A 155 5.41 3.12 1.70
C TRP A 155 4.38 4.17 2.13
N LEU A 156 4.85 5.33 2.60
CA LEU A 156 4.03 6.52 2.73
C LEU A 156 4.10 7.28 1.40
N PRO A 157 3.08 7.16 0.53
CA PRO A 157 3.01 8.00 -0.65
C PRO A 157 2.86 9.45 -0.23
N MET A 158 3.32 10.36 -1.08
CA MET A 158 3.35 11.78 -0.78
C MET A 158 2.47 12.53 -1.76
N THR A 159 1.79 13.58 -1.30
CA THR A 159 1.20 14.54 -2.23
C THR A 159 2.30 15.24 -2.99
N THR A 160 2.00 15.66 -4.21
CA THR A 160 2.96 16.37 -5.06
C THR A 160 3.52 17.63 -4.39
N ASP A 161 2.68 18.39 -3.68
CA ASP A 161 3.11 19.60 -3.00
C ASP A 161 4.05 19.28 -1.85
N PHE A 162 3.77 18.20 -1.12
CA PHE A 162 4.65 17.74 -0.05
C PHE A 162 5.96 17.18 -0.61
N ALA A 163 5.95 16.55 -1.78
CA ALA A 163 7.16 16.10 -2.48
C ALA A 163 8.03 17.28 -2.95
N CYS A 164 7.44 18.28 -3.61
CA CYS A 164 8.14 19.53 -4.00
C CYS A 164 8.82 20.16 -2.79
N LEU A 165 8.06 20.28 -1.69
CA LEU A 165 8.56 20.88 -0.48
C LEU A 165 9.70 20.06 0.15
N SER A 166 9.44 18.78 0.41
CA SER A 166 10.35 17.96 1.24
C SER A 166 11.67 17.66 0.55
N PHE A 167 11.72 17.79 -0.78
CA PHE A 167 12.88 17.42 -1.59
C PHE A 167 13.40 18.55 -2.48
N GLY A 168 12.88 19.77 -2.33
CA GLY A 168 13.31 20.93 -3.09
C GLY A 168 13.18 20.72 -4.61
N LEU A 169 12.07 20.11 -5.03
CA LEU A 169 11.78 19.82 -6.43
C LEU A 169 10.78 20.82 -7.00
N ASP A 170 10.95 21.15 -8.28
CA ASP A 170 9.94 21.90 -9.02
C ASP A 170 8.70 21.06 -9.30
N ARG A 171 7.53 21.71 -9.33
CA ARG A 171 6.24 21.03 -9.60
C ARG A 171 6.26 20.23 -10.91
N ARG A 172 6.91 20.77 -11.94
CA ARG A 172 7.07 20.12 -13.25
C ARG A 172 7.88 18.83 -13.16
N ALA A 173 8.92 18.79 -12.33
CA ALA A 173 9.75 17.60 -12.14
C ALA A 173 8.95 16.48 -11.43
N VAL A 174 8.12 16.84 -10.44
CA VAL A 174 7.26 15.89 -9.74
C VAL A 174 6.12 15.39 -10.65
N ASP A 175 5.53 16.28 -11.47
CA ASP A 175 4.46 15.89 -12.41
C ASP A 175 4.95 15.00 -13.56
N ALA A 176 6.25 15.03 -13.87
CA ALA A 176 6.87 14.16 -14.85
C ALA A 176 7.14 12.74 -14.33
N LEU A 177 6.95 12.46 -13.04
CA LEU A 177 7.13 11.12 -12.50
C LEU A 177 6.10 10.14 -13.08
N PRO A 178 6.51 8.93 -13.51
CA PRO A 178 5.57 7.95 -14.01
C PRO A 178 4.71 7.35 -12.88
N GLU A 179 5.27 7.14 -11.69
CA GLU A 179 4.59 6.51 -10.55
C GLU A 179 3.63 7.47 -9.83
N ARG A 180 2.51 7.78 -10.50
CA ARG A 180 1.46 8.69 -10.02
C ARG A 180 0.15 7.94 -9.81
N MET A 181 -0.51 8.24 -8.69
CA MET A 181 -1.78 7.66 -8.31
C MET A 181 -2.75 8.76 -7.89
N ARG A 182 -3.97 8.74 -8.42
CA ARG A 182 -5.02 9.67 -7.99
C ARG A 182 -5.74 9.14 -6.76
N ILE A 183 -5.88 9.97 -5.74
CA ILE A 183 -6.64 9.60 -4.54
C ILE A 183 -8.13 9.51 -4.88
N VAL A 184 -8.79 8.48 -4.36
CA VAL A 184 -10.26 8.38 -4.33
C VAL A 184 -10.75 9.05 -3.05
N PRO A 185 -11.49 10.18 -3.10
CA PRO A 185 -11.88 10.90 -1.87
C PRO A 185 -12.87 10.09 -1.02
N ARG A 186 -12.46 9.69 0.18
CA ARG A 186 -13.21 8.85 1.13
C ARG A 186 -12.57 8.90 2.53
N ARG A 187 -13.01 8.01 3.43
CA ARG A 187 -12.42 7.82 4.77
C ARG A 187 -11.41 6.69 4.70
N TYR A 188 -10.24 6.91 5.29
CA TYR A 188 -9.14 5.95 5.25
C TYR A 188 -8.55 5.77 6.64
N SER A 189 -7.75 4.71 6.80
CA SER A 189 -7.10 4.29 8.05
C SER A 189 -8.07 3.69 9.08
N PRO A 190 -7.55 3.00 10.13
CA PRO A 190 -8.37 2.47 11.21
C PRO A 190 -9.16 3.55 11.98
N ARG A 191 -8.77 4.82 11.83
CA ARG A 191 -9.44 5.98 12.43
C ARG A 191 -10.51 6.60 11.53
N ALA A 192 -10.72 6.06 10.33
CA ALA A 192 -11.69 6.57 9.35
C ALA A 192 -11.53 8.08 9.04
N GLU A 193 -10.28 8.53 8.99
CA GLU A 193 -9.90 9.91 8.72
C GLU A 193 -10.31 10.30 7.28
N PRO A 194 -11.06 11.41 7.11
CA PRO A 194 -11.54 11.80 5.80
C PRO A 194 -10.41 12.42 4.95
N ILE A 195 -10.30 11.95 3.71
CA ILE A 195 -9.59 12.63 2.63
C ILE A 195 -10.64 13.13 1.64
N THR A 196 -10.78 14.44 1.55
CA THR A 196 -11.73 15.09 0.64
C THR A 196 -11.09 15.57 -0.66
N SER A 197 -9.76 15.72 -0.68
CA SER A 197 -9.02 16.16 -1.86
C SER A 197 -8.88 15.03 -2.89
N ARG A 198 -8.75 15.42 -4.15
CA ARG A 198 -8.41 14.54 -5.29
C ARG A 198 -6.94 14.67 -5.65
N ASP A 199 -6.09 14.77 -4.63
CA ASP A 199 -4.67 15.00 -4.84
C ASP A 199 -4.02 13.83 -5.58
N ILE A 200 -2.88 14.11 -6.20
CA ILE A 200 -2.03 13.09 -6.79
C ILE A 200 -1.00 12.68 -5.75
N LEU A 201 -0.91 11.38 -5.55
CA LEU A 201 0.11 10.70 -4.79
C LEU A 201 1.26 10.28 -5.71
N VAL A 202 2.47 10.44 -5.21
CA VAL A 202 3.71 9.99 -5.84
C VAL A 202 4.46 9.06 -4.91
N ASP A 203 5.17 8.10 -5.50
CA ASP A 203 6.03 7.18 -4.74
C ASP A 203 7.23 7.92 -4.12
N ARG A 204 7.49 7.66 -2.83
CA ARG A 204 8.61 8.29 -2.12
C ARG A 204 9.96 7.93 -2.74
N GLY A 205 10.14 6.68 -3.16
CA GLY A 205 11.37 6.22 -3.81
C GLY A 205 11.60 6.93 -5.15
N ALA A 206 10.55 7.07 -5.96
CA ALA A 206 10.61 7.81 -7.22
C ALA A 206 10.99 9.29 -7.01
N VAL A 207 10.39 9.94 -5.99
CA VAL A 207 10.72 11.32 -5.63
C VAL A 207 12.18 11.45 -5.19
N ILE A 208 12.70 10.53 -4.36
CA ILE A 208 14.10 10.55 -3.93
C ILE A 208 15.04 10.39 -5.13
N ARG A 209 14.73 9.50 -6.08
CA ARG A 209 15.53 9.33 -7.31
C ARG A 209 15.53 10.61 -8.14
N ALA A 210 14.37 11.22 -8.36
CA ALA A 210 14.25 12.46 -9.12
C ALA A 210 14.95 13.64 -8.44
N ALA A 211 14.81 13.77 -7.11
CA ALA A 211 15.48 14.81 -6.33
C ALA A 211 17.00 14.63 -6.34
N THR A 212 17.48 13.39 -6.21
CA THR A 212 18.92 13.09 -6.30
C THR A 212 19.47 13.45 -7.67
N ALA A 213 18.73 13.17 -8.74
CA ALA A 213 19.12 13.55 -10.10
C ALA A 213 19.10 15.08 -10.28
N PHE A 214 18.08 15.76 -9.77
CA PHE A 214 17.91 17.22 -9.89
C PHE A 214 19.01 18.01 -9.15
N HIS A 215 19.32 17.61 -7.92
CA HIS A 215 20.36 18.25 -7.09
C HIS A 215 21.77 17.68 -7.32
N GLY A 216 21.90 16.69 -8.21
CA GLY A 216 23.15 15.98 -8.52
C GLY A 216 23.60 14.96 -7.46
N SER A 217 23.17 15.09 -6.20
CA SER A 217 23.39 14.08 -5.16
C SER A 217 22.36 14.20 -4.04
N ARG A 218 22.23 13.13 -3.25
CA ARG A 218 21.37 13.12 -2.06
C ARG A 218 21.83 14.14 -1.01
N SER A 219 23.13 14.24 -0.77
CA SER A 219 23.69 15.20 0.20
C SER A 219 23.46 16.65 -0.22
N ALA A 220 23.55 16.94 -1.53
CA ALA A 220 23.26 18.27 -2.07
C ALA A 220 21.77 18.62 -1.91
N MET A 221 20.87 17.67 -2.19
CA MET A 221 19.43 17.83 -1.94
C MET A 221 19.13 18.12 -0.47
N GLU A 222 19.71 17.35 0.45
CA GLU A 222 19.50 17.53 1.90
C GLU A 222 20.04 18.90 2.37
N ALA A 223 21.19 19.33 1.85
CA ALA A 223 21.73 20.66 2.14
C ALA A 223 20.82 21.78 1.60
N PHE A 224 20.29 21.64 0.38
CA PHE A 224 19.38 22.61 -0.22
C PHE A 224 18.09 22.75 0.61
N VAL A 225 17.42 21.64 0.92
CA VAL A 225 16.19 21.63 1.71
C VAL A 225 16.41 22.24 3.09
N ARG A 226 17.54 21.95 3.73
CA ARG A 226 17.90 22.54 5.03
C ARG A 226 18.06 24.06 4.94
N VAL A 227 18.76 24.57 3.92
CA VAL A 227 18.94 26.02 3.73
C VAL A 227 17.62 26.70 3.44
N GLN A 228 16.80 26.14 2.54
CA GLN A 228 15.49 26.67 2.19
C GLN A 228 14.54 26.69 3.41
N GLY A 229 14.52 25.60 4.19
CA GLY A 229 13.75 25.50 5.42
C GLY A 229 14.16 26.56 6.45
N ASN A 230 15.48 26.77 6.63
CA ASN A 230 15.98 27.80 7.52
C ASN A 230 15.60 29.22 7.06
N GLN A 231 15.72 29.52 5.77
CA GLN A 231 15.33 30.82 5.21
C GLN A 231 13.84 31.11 5.42
N GLN A 232 12.97 30.13 5.17
CA GLN A 232 11.54 30.27 5.37
C GLN A 232 11.16 30.39 6.85
N ALA A 233 11.83 29.64 7.74
CA ALA A 233 11.64 29.76 9.18
C ALA A 233 12.05 31.16 9.71
N LEU A 234 13.13 31.73 9.18
CA LEU A 234 13.56 33.10 9.51
C LEU A 234 12.55 34.14 9.01
N ALA A 235 12.15 34.07 7.73
CA ALA A 235 11.13 34.96 7.16
C ALA A 235 9.81 34.89 7.95
N TYR A 236 9.43 33.71 8.41
CA TYR A 236 8.27 33.52 9.27
C TYR A 236 8.44 34.16 10.64
N ARG A 237 9.58 33.98 11.33
CA ARG A 237 9.82 34.61 12.64
C ARG A 237 9.71 36.13 12.54
N GLU A 238 10.18 36.70 11.43
CA GLU A 238 10.06 38.12 11.14
C GLU A 238 8.60 38.54 10.92
N GLN A 239 7.84 37.79 10.10
CA GLN A 239 6.43 38.06 9.83
C GLN A 239 5.53 37.86 11.07
N GLY A 240 5.78 36.84 11.89
CA GLY A 240 5.06 36.56 13.13
C GLY A 240 5.28 37.65 14.19
N ARG A 241 6.49 38.22 14.25
CA ARG A 241 6.78 39.41 15.04
C ARG A 241 5.94 40.63 14.64
N LEU A 242 5.55 40.70 13.36
CA LEU A 242 4.78 41.81 12.80
C LEU A 242 3.25 41.59 12.89
N SER A 243 2.76 40.35 12.78
CA SER A 243 1.31 40.05 12.70
C SER A 243 0.68 39.47 13.98
N GLY A 244 1.45 38.94 14.94
CA GLY A 244 0.89 38.38 16.19
C GLY A 244 -0.03 37.16 16.03
N MET A 245 -0.07 36.52 14.86
CA MET A 245 -0.90 35.33 14.58
C MET A 245 -0.13 34.01 14.78
N MET A 246 -0.84 32.99 15.27
CA MET A 246 -0.33 31.62 15.38
C MET A 246 -0.22 30.94 14.01
N PRO A 247 0.76 30.04 13.80
CA PRO A 247 0.97 29.36 12.52
C PRO A 247 -0.14 28.33 12.21
N GLY A 248 -0.51 28.22 10.94
CA GLY A 248 -1.39 27.18 10.43
C GLY A 248 -0.70 25.82 10.21
N HIS A 249 -1.50 24.78 9.99
CA HIS A 249 -1.06 23.38 9.91
C HIS A 249 0.02 23.09 8.84
N ARG A 250 -0.14 23.66 7.64
CA ARG A 250 0.81 23.51 6.53
C ARG A 250 2.14 24.20 6.85
N GLN A 251 2.13 25.20 7.72
CA GLN A 251 3.28 26.04 8.09
C GLN A 251 4.09 25.41 9.24
N GLN A 252 3.45 24.62 10.12
CA GLN A 252 4.13 23.82 11.14
C GLN A 252 4.99 22.68 10.57
N GLN A 253 4.62 22.12 9.40
CA GLN A 253 5.38 21.06 8.73
C GLN A 253 6.80 21.51 8.30
N TYR A 254 6.95 22.80 7.96
CA TYR A 254 8.24 23.40 7.61
C TYR A 254 9.10 23.69 8.84
N LEU A 255 8.46 24.11 9.94
CA LEU A 255 9.12 24.51 11.18
C LEU A 255 9.60 23.32 12.02
N THR A 256 8.86 22.22 12.01
CA THR A 256 9.17 21.02 12.82
C THR A 256 9.99 19.97 12.08
N GLY A 257 10.11 20.07 10.75
CA GLY A 257 10.80 19.08 9.93
C GLY A 257 10.18 17.67 9.95
N CYS A 258 9.11 17.49 10.73
CA CYS A 258 8.39 16.25 10.88
C CYS A 258 7.22 16.24 9.90
N PRO A 259 7.11 15.21 9.04
CA PRO A 259 5.85 14.92 8.41
C PRO A 259 4.84 14.69 9.54
N VAL A 260 3.95 15.65 9.78
CA VAL A 260 2.80 15.50 10.69
C VAL A 260 2.00 14.22 10.38
N ASN A 261 2.18 13.66 9.17
CA ASN A 261 1.50 12.49 8.64
C ASN A 261 2.41 11.26 8.46
N GLY A 262 3.57 11.20 9.13
CA GLY A 262 4.45 10.01 9.16
C GLY A 262 3.89 8.85 9.98
N ALA A 263 2.84 9.12 10.78
CA ALA A 263 2.18 8.19 11.67
C ALA A 263 1.71 6.91 10.95
N ALA A 264 1.71 5.79 11.67
CA ALA A 264 1.24 4.52 11.13
C ALA A 264 -0.24 4.50 10.73
N SER A 265 -1.01 5.48 11.23
CA SER A 265 -2.40 5.71 10.88
C SER A 265 -2.59 6.70 9.72
N SER A 266 -1.52 7.16 9.07
CA SER A 266 -1.63 8.15 7.99
C SER A 266 -2.58 7.66 6.88
N PRO A 267 -3.67 8.39 6.59
CA PRO A 267 -4.73 7.92 5.70
C PRO A 267 -4.23 7.76 4.25
N LEU A 268 -3.15 8.46 3.88
CA LEU A 268 -2.49 8.31 2.58
C LEU A 268 -1.92 6.89 2.37
N ARG A 269 -1.47 6.21 3.43
CA ARG A 269 -0.97 4.83 3.34
C ARG A 269 -2.09 3.88 2.91
N TYR A 270 -3.23 3.99 3.58
CA TYR A 270 -4.41 3.14 3.37
C TYR A 270 -5.10 3.45 2.04
N ALA A 271 -5.05 4.71 1.58
CA ALA A 271 -5.56 5.11 0.27
C ALA A 271 -4.73 4.55 -0.91
N ALA A 272 -3.51 4.08 -0.66
CA ALA A 272 -2.61 3.57 -1.70
C ALA A 272 -2.43 2.05 -1.71
N VAL A 273 -3.08 1.34 -0.79
CA VAL A 273 -3.01 -0.12 -0.70
C VAL A 273 -4.38 -0.75 -0.87
N VAL A 274 -4.39 -1.97 -1.40
CA VAL A 274 -5.57 -2.83 -1.50
C VAL A 274 -5.29 -4.17 -0.85
N ARG A 275 -6.30 -4.79 -0.25
CA ARG A 275 -6.18 -6.17 0.23
C ARG A 275 -6.16 -7.14 -0.95
N VAL A 276 -5.29 -8.16 -0.88
CA VAL A 276 -5.17 -9.16 -1.94
C VAL A 276 -5.04 -10.59 -1.40
N PRO A 277 -5.48 -11.61 -2.16
CA PRO A 277 -5.19 -12.99 -1.84
C PRO A 277 -3.79 -13.39 -2.29
N TRP A 278 -3.34 -14.54 -1.84
CA TRP A 278 -2.33 -15.36 -2.49
C TRP A 278 -3.00 -16.37 -3.41
N LEU A 279 -2.58 -16.38 -4.69
CA LEU A 279 -3.04 -17.33 -5.70
C LEU A 279 -2.08 -18.52 -5.72
N LYS A 280 -2.58 -19.72 -5.40
CA LYS A 280 -1.76 -20.94 -5.30
C LYS A 280 -1.23 -21.42 -6.65
N GLY A 281 -0.35 -22.43 -6.61
CA GLY A 281 0.28 -23.10 -7.76
C GLY A 281 -0.67 -23.38 -8.94
N PRO A 282 -0.23 -23.34 -10.21
CA PRO A 282 -0.97 -24.03 -11.26
C PRO A 282 -1.08 -25.52 -10.88
N GLY A 283 -2.32 -26.01 -10.66
CA GLY A 283 -2.61 -27.36 -10.16
C GLY A 283 -3.04 -27.42 -8.68
N GLU A 284 -2.87 -26.34 -7.92
CA GLU A 284 -3.43 -26.17 -6.57
C GLU A 284 -4.67 -25.27 -6.66
N GLU A 285 -5.86 -25.87 -6.54
CA GLU A 285 -7.08 -25.09 -6.45
C GLU A 285 -7.15 -24.37 -5.10
N GLY A 286 -7.12 -23.04 -5.13
CA GLY A 286 -7.41 -22.26 -3.94
C GLY A 286 -6.79 -20.88 -3.94
N VAL A 287 -7.41 -20.00 -3.16
CA VAL A 287 -6.89 -18.68 -2.83
C VAL A 287 -6.88 -18.52 -1.33
N GLU A 288 -5.84 -17.87 -0.82
CA GLU A 288 -5.69 -17.63 0.61
C GLU A 288 -5.60 -16.14 0.88
N TRP A 289 -6.58 -15.60 1.62
CA TRP A 289 -6.65 -14.19 1.96
C TRP A 289 -5.92 -13.81 3.26
N GLY A 290 -5.46 -14.83 3.98
CA GLY A 290 -5.04 -14.72 5.37
C GLY A 290 -6.19 -14.30 6.30
N PHE A 291 -5.93 -14.41 7.60
CA PHE A 291 -6.88 -14.02 8.64
C PHE A 291 -6.14 -13.32 9.79
N HIS A 292 -6.87 -12.49 10.53
CA HIS A 292 -6.36 -11.87 11.76
C HIS A 292 -6.60 -12.77 12.95
N CYS A 293 -5.63 -12.83 13.88
CA CYS A 293 -5.83 -13.49 15.16
C CYS A 293 -6.74 -12.64 16.07
N ALA A 294 -7.90 -13.15 16.48
CA ALA A 294 -8.80 -12.41 17.36
C ALA A 294 -8.19 -12.11 18.73
N ALA A 295 -7.31 -12.98 19.25
CA ALA A 295 -6.62 -12.74 20.52
C ALA A 295 -5.66 -11.55 20.45
N CYS A 296 -4.93 -11.40 19.32
CA CYS A 296 -4.07 -10.22 19.10
C CYS A 296 -4.88 -8.95 18.94
N LEU A 297 -6.05 -9.02 18.30
CA LEU A 297 -6.96 -7.89 18.16
C LEU A 297 -7.53 -7.46 19.52
N ALA A 298 -7.99 -8.42 20.33
CA ALA A 298 -8.52 -8.15 21.66
C ALA A 298 -7.45 -7.64 22.65
N ALA A 299 -6.19 -8.00 22.43
CA ALA A 299 -5.06 -7.56 23.24
C ALA A 299 -4.49 -6.18 22.83
N CYS A 300 -4.94 -5.57 21.72
CA CYS A 300 -4.45 -4.24 21.34
C CYS A 300 -4.90 -3.21 22.40
N PRO A 301 -3.96 -2.54 23.08
CA PRO A 301 -4.30 -1.55 24.12
C PRO A 301 -5.09 -0.37 23.54
N SER A 302 -5.87 0.33 24.36
CA SER A 302 -6.42 1.63 23.96
C SER A 302 -5.86 2.69 24.90
N PRO A 303 -5.02 3.63 24.42
CA PRO A 303 -4.61 3.85 23.01
C PRO A 303 -3.60 2.81 22.49
N CYS A 304 -3.77 2.33 21.24
CA CYS A 304 -2.82 1.40 20.60
C CYS A 304 -1.58 2.18 20.13
N THR A 305 -0.38 1.66 20.41
CA THR A 305 0.82 2.14 19.73
C THR A 305 0.85 1.67 18.27
N PRO A 306 1.66 2.30 17.39
CA PRO A 306 1.89 1.79 16.04
C PRO A 306 2.37 0.34 15.98
N LEU A 307 3.15 -0.10 16.97
CA LEU A 307 3.64 -1.47 17.05
C LEU A 307 2.51 -2.44 17.45
N ASP A 308 1.70 -2.08 18.44
CA ASP A 308 0.55 -2.89 18.87
C ASP A 308 -0.46 -3.05 17.74
N LEU A 309 -0.77 -1.95 17.05
CA LEU A 309 -1.65 -1.98 15.89
C LEU A 309 -1.09 -2.92 14.81
N ALA A 310 0.19 -2.80 14.46
CA ALA A 310 0.81 -3.66 13.45
C ALA A 310 0.82 -5.15 13.85
N ARG A 311 1.02 -5.47 15.14
CA ARG A 311 0.92 -6.83 15.66
C ARG A 311 -0.51 -7.36 15.57
N SER A 312 -1.49 -6.56 16.01
CA SER A 312 -2.91 -6.92 15.98
C SER A 312 -3.45 -7.12 14.55
N ARG A 313 -2.86 -6.43 13.57
CA ARG A 313 -3.26 -6.44 12.16
C ARG A 313 -2.41 -7.36 11.29
N ARG A 314 -1.51 -8.16 11.88
CA ARG A 314 -0.81 -9.22 11.14
C ARG A 314 -1.85 -10.17 10.54
N LEU A 315 -1.68 -10.46 9.25
CA LEU A 315 -2.43 -11.51 8.58
C LEU A 315 -1.62 -12.80 8.68
N LEU A 316 -2.30 -13.88 9.03
CA LEU A 316 -1.76 -15.23 9.17
C LEU A 316 -2.38 -16.12 8.09
N THR A 317 -1.56 -17.01 7.54
CA THR A 317 -2.02 -18.14 6.73
C THR A 317 -2.17 -19.37 7.63
N VAL A 318 -2.77 -20.43 7.10
CA VAL A 318 -2.82 -21.73 7.78
C VAL A 318 -1.42 -22.25 8.12
N GLU A 319 -0.43 -21.96 7.26
CA GLU A 319 0.96 -22.37 7.47
C GLU A 319 1.70 -21.55 8.54
N LEU A 320 1.30 -20.28 8.73
CA LEU A 320 1.97 -19.36 9.65
C LEU A 320 1.37 -19.38 11.07
N ILE A 321 0.23 -20.04 11.30
CA ILE A 321 -0.44 -20.02 12.60
C ILE A 321 0.38 -20.73 13.69
N ASP A 322 1.06 -21.83 13.37
CA ASP A 322 1.86 -22.57 14.35
C ASP A 322 3.10 -21.77 14.78
N GLU A 323 3.70 -21.00 13.88
CA GLU A 323 4.75 -20.04 14.23
C GLU A 323 4.21 -18.91 15.10
N HIS A 324 3.05 -18.37 14.76
CA HIS A 324 2.36 -17.36 15.57
C HIS A 324 2.06 -17.85 16.99
N LEU A 325 1.59 -19.08 17.15
CA LEU A 325 1.32 -19.67 18.48
C LEU A 325 2.60 -19.98 19.26
N ARG A 326 3.73 -20.24 18.59
CA ARG A 326 5.04 -20.32 19.24
C ARG A 326 5.54 -18.96 19.73
N GLU A 327 5.28 -17.90 18.96
CA GLU A 327 5.69 -16.53 19.29
C GLU A 327 4.86 -15.91 20.43
N PHE A 328 3.53 -16.08 20.39
CA PHE A 328 2.61 -15.44 21.34
C PHE A 328 2.03 -16.38 22.40
N GLY A 329 2.29 -17.68 22.29
CA GLY A 329 1.70 -18.72 23.14
C GLY A 329 0.31 -19.17 22.67
N PRO A 330 -0.20 -20.30 23.20
CA PRO A 330 -1.52 -20.82 22.87
C PRO A 330 -2.66 -19.85 23.21
N ILE A 331 -3.74 -19.91 22.43
CA ILE A 331 -4.94 -19.12 22.68
C ILE A 331 -5.86 -19.89 23.63
N ARG A 332 -6.14 -19.34 24.81
CA ARG A 332 -7.13 -19.87 25.78
C ARG A 332 -8.08 -18.76 26.19
N ASN A 333 -9.38 -19.02 26.14
CA ASN A 333 -10.44 -18.05 26.44
C ASN A 333 -10.29 -16.73 25.65
N GLY A 334 -9.92 -16.82 24.37
CA GLY A 334 -9.77 -15.66 23.47
C GLY A 334 -8.55 -14.78 23.74
N ARG A 335 -7.58 -15.23 24.56
CA ARG A 335 -6.34 -14.51 24.84
C ARG A 335 -5.13 -15.42 24.65
N HIS A 336 -3.99 -14.82 24.34
CA HIS A 336 -2.70 -15.50 24.30
C HIS A 336 -2.18 -15.77 25.73
N HIS A 337 -1.67 -16.97 25.96
CA HIS A 337 -1.03 -17.39 27.22
C HIS A 337 0.40 -17.84 26.90
N PRO A 338 1.39 -16.94 26.99
CA PRO A 338 2.79 -17.33 26.79
C PRO A 338 3.21 -18.35 27.85
N ASP A 339 3.99 -19.36 27.47
CA ASP A 339 4.53 -20.33 28.44
C ASP A 339 5.54 -19.64 29.36
N GLU A 340 5.30 -19.69 30.67
CA GLU A 340 6.15 -19.08 31.71
C GLU A 340 7.59 -19.65 31.73
N SER A 341 7.84 -20.77 31.06
CA SER A 341 9.18 -21.35 30.89
C SER A 341 10.05 -20.66 29.83
N GLN A 342 9.50 -19.69 29.09
CA GLN A 342 10.28 -18.77 28.27
C GLN A 342 10.44 -17.46 29.04
N SER A 343 11.52 -17.36 29.81
CA SER A 343 11.93 -16.11 30.45
C SER A 343 11.97 -14.96 29.41
N PRO A 344 11.57 -13.73 29.77
CA PRO A 344 11.63 -12.57 28.87
C PRO A 344 13.06 -12.19 28.41
N GLY A 345 14.08 -12.96 28.80
CA GLY A 345 15.49 -12.68 28.58
C GLY A 345 16.12 -13.31 27.34
N ASP A 346 15.51 -14.32 26.71
CA ASP A 346 16.20 -15.11 25.65
C ASP A 346 15.54 -15.03 24.25
N LEU A 347 14.41 -14.33 24.10
CA LEU A 347 13.74 -14.08 22.81
C LEU A 347 13.71 -12.61 22.38
N ALA A 348 14.43 -11.71 23.08
CA ALA A 348 14.61 -10.33 22.61
C ALA A 348 15.51 -10.23 21.37
N ASP A 349 16.38 -11.23 21.12
CA ASP A 349 17.38 -11.17 20.04
C ASP A 349 17.10 -12.04 18.82
N THR A 350 15.97 -12.74 18.75
CA THR A 350 15.61 -13.50 17.54
C THR A 350 14.16 -13.26 17.12
N VAL A 351 14.03 -12.50 16.02
CA VAL A 351 12.86 -12.38 15.12
C VAL A 351 11.80 -11.32 15.43
N GLY A 352 11.67 -10.81 16.67
CA GLY A 352 10.74 -9.71 17.00
C GLY A 352 11.29 -8.29 16.85
N GLU A 353 12.61 -8.10 17.04
CA GLU A 353 13.30 -6.80 16.98
C GLU A 353 14.15 -6.59 15.71
N SER A 354 14.29 -7.61 14.86
CA SER A 354 15.02 -7.49 13.59
C SER A 354 14.27 -6.67 12.52
N ILE A 355 13.01 -6.27 12.77
CA ILE A 355 12.12 -5.58 11.83
C ILE A 355 12.56 -4.13 11.52
N CYS A 356 13.59 -3.60 12.17
CA CYS A 356 14.18 -2.29 11.80
C CYS A 356 15.71 -2.17 11.85
N ARG A 357 16.48 -3.20 12.23
CA ARG A 357 17.95 -3.06 12.38
C ARG A 357 18.79 -3.55 11.20
N ARG A 358 18.25 -4.38 10.30
CA ARG A 358 19.03 -4.93 9.14
C ARG A 358 18.95 -4.10 7.85
N GLY A 359 18.33 -2.93 7.90
CA GLY A 359 18.65 -1.83 7.00
C GLY A 359 19.37 -0.78 7.82
N GLY A 360 20.70 -0.71 7.71
CA GLY A 360 21.48 0.42 8.20
C GLY A 360 21.08 1.69 7.45
N TRP A 361 19.92 2.24 7.80
CA TRP A 361 19.56 3.61 7.54
C TRP A 361 19.44 4.22 8.91
N GLN A 362 20.57 4.74 9.40
CA GLN A 362 20.49 5.76 10.42
C GLN A 362 19.45 6.77 9.94
N LEU A 363 18.42 6.98 10.74
CA LEU A 363 17.77 8.28 10.81
C LEU A 363 18.84 9.26 11.30
N LEU A 364 19.81 9.57 10.43
CA LEU A 364 20.64 10.74 10.60
C LEU A 364 19.69 11.90 10.35
N GLY A 365 19.46 12.65 11.42
CA GLY A 365 18.58 13.79 11.44
C GLY A 365 18.85 14.69 10.24
N VAL A 366 17.88 14.73 9.33
CA VAL A 366 17.74 15.85 8.38
C VAL A 366 17.42 17.14 9.15
N TRP A 367 17.04 17.01 10.43
CA TRP A 367 16.91 18.09 11.40
C TRP A 367 17.67 17.68 12.65
N GLY A 368 18.80 18.33 12.93
CA GLY A 368 19.65 18.04 14.10
C GLY A 368 18.96 18.39 15.41
N PHE A 369 18.07 17.53 15.89
CA PHE A 369 17.46 17.56 17.22
C PHE A 369 17.47 16.15 17.84
N PRO A 370 17.62 16.05 19.18
CA PRO A 370 17.81 14.78 19.89
C PRO A 370 16.63 13.83 19.71
N ALA A 371 16.92 12.52 19.82
CA ALA A 371 16.02 11.39 19.60
C ALA A 371 14.84 11.28 20.59
N GLU A 372 14.45 12.36 21.26
CA GLU A 372 13.46 12.36 22.35
C GLU A 372 12.04 12.76 21.92
N CYS A 373 11.80 13.16 20.67
CA CYS A 373 10.44 13.50 20.19
C CYS A 373 9.68 12.33 19.54
N VAL A 374 9.86 11.11 20.03
CA VAL A 374 9.01 9.95 19.66
C VAL A 374 7.85 9.74 20.65
N ASP A 375 7.93 10.32 21.85
CA ASP A 375 6.86 10.24 22.86
C ASP A 375 6.58 11.63 23.45
N SER A 376 5.72 12.39 22.81
CA SER A 376 5.01 13.47 23.48
C SER A 376 3.62 13.59 22.90
N THR A 377 2.67 13.05 23.66
CA THR A 377 1.24 13.34 23.65
C THR A 377 0.92 14.74 23.12
N CYS A 378 0.33 14.82 21.92
CA CYS A 378 -0.59 15.91 21.60
C CYS A 378 -1.92 15.59 22.27
N GLU A 379 -2.01 15.85 23.57
CA GLU A 379 -3.29 16.21 24.17
C GLU A 379 -3.65 17.63 23.70
N ILE A 380 -4.94 17.85 23.49
CA ILE A 380 -5.56 19.10 23.01
C ILE A 380 -5.19 20.28 23.91
#